data_AF-A0A6J3HIT3-F1
#
_entry.id   AF-A0A6J3HIT3-F1
#
_cell.length_a   1.000
_cell.length_b   1.000
_cell.length_c   1.000
_cell.angle_alpha   90.00
_cell.angle_beta   90.00
_cell.angle_gamma   90.00
#
_symmetry.space_group_name_H-M   'P 1'
#
loop_
_entity.id
_entity.type
_entity.pdbx_description
1 polymer ?
#
loop_
_entity_poly.entity_id
_entity_poly.type
_entity_poly.pdbx_seq_one_letter_code
_entity_poly.pdbx_strand_id
1 'polypeptide(L)'
;PSKWADVIGQCVRVTFHYEEPQEKEMNCFSIEAWYEIYNEELDYVVLKLKENGQQVPMELYNGIAPVPLSGLIHIIGHPYGEKRQTDACVVIPQDKQAEKCQERIQAKEVESPEYVHMYTQRSFQKIVPNPYVITYDTEFFFGASGSPVFDSKGSLVAMHAAGFAYEYQNEIRSIIEFGSTMESILYDMKLRYKPWYEEVFVSYRDVEMMSAEDL
;
A
#
# COMPACT_ATOMS: atom_id res chain seq x y z
N PRO A 1 -4.14 6.38 27.75
CA PRO A 1 -3.22 6.29 26.58
C PRO A 1 -3.14 4.86 26.07
N SER A 2 -3.24 4.67 24.75
CA SER A 2 -3.09 3.35 24.13
C SER A 2 -1.66 2.86 24.35
N LYS A 3 -1.49 1.66 24.91
CA LYS A 3 -0.16 1.03 25.05
C LYS A 3 0.52 0.79 23.69
N TRP A 4 -0.22 0.86 22.59
CA TRP A 4 0.30 0.63 21.25
C TRP A 4 1.28 1.70 20.78
N ALA A 5 1.11 2.96 21.17
CA ALA A 5 2.05 4.01 20.82
C ALA A 5 3.46 3.70 21.36
N ASP A 6 3.54 3.26 22.62
CA ASP A 6 4.81 2.86 23.24
C ASP A 6 5.40 1.61 22.59
N VAL A 7 4.57 0.59 22.31
CA VAL A 7 5.01 -0.64 21.62
C VAL A 7 5.56 -0.31 20.23
N ILE A 8 4.86 0.49 19.44
CA ILE A 8 5.29 0.90 18.09
C ILE A 8 6.61 1.69 18.19
N GLY A 9 6.69 2.68 19.07
CA GLY A 9 7.89 3.50 19.23
C GLY A 9 9.13 2.75 19.74
N GLN A 10 8.95 1.57 20.34
CA GLN A 10 10.04 0.70 20.83
C GLN A 10 10.40 -0.43 19.86
N CYS A 11 9.42 -0.95 19.12
CA CYS A 11 9.58 -2.17 18.32
C CYS A 11 9.67 -1.91 16.81
N VAL A 12 9.18 -0.79 16.30
CA VAL A 12 9.18 -0.51 14.86
C VAL A 12 10.42 0.26 14.45
N ARG A 13 11.05 -0.21 13.36
CA ARG A 13 12.17 0.41 12.69
C ARG A 13 11.86 0.52 11.20
N VAL A 14 12.27 1.61 10.57
CA VAL A 14 12.01 1.86 9.15
C VAL A 14 13.34 2.05 8.42
N THR A 15 13.44 1.49 7.23
CA THR A 15 14.54 1.70 6.29
C THR A 15 13.96 1.88 4.89
N PHE A 16 14.61 2.71 4.08
CA PHE A 16 14.10 3.14 2.78
C PHE A 16 14.96 2.68 1.59
N HIS A 17 16.14 2.14 1.85
CA HIS A 17 17.19 1.96 0.83
C HIS A 17 17.86 0.60 0.85
N TYR A 18 17.39 -0.35 1.65
CA TYR A 18 18.07 -1.63 1.72
C TYR A 18 17.83 -2.38 0.40
N GLU A 19 18.91 -2.75 -0.28
CA GLU A 19 18.85 -3.54 -1.52
C GLU A 19 19.03 -5.02 -1.23
N GLU A 20 19.63 -5.36 -0.09
CA GLU A 20 19.87 -6.75 0.31
C GLU A 20 19.28 -7.02 1.70
N PRO A 21 18.75 -8.23 1.98
CA PRO A 21 18.11 -8.55 3.26
C PRO A 21 19.02 -8.34 4.49
N GLN A 22 20.34 -8.40 4.30
CA GLN A 22 21.35 -8.20 5.34
C GLN A 22 21.41 -6.74 5.81
N GLU A 23 20.98 -5.81 4.97
CA GLU A 23 20.95 -4.36 5.23
C GLU A 23 19.69 -3.92 5.97
N LYS A 24 18.72 -4.82 6.21
CA LYS A 24 17.44 -4.52 6.88
C LYS A 24 17.58 -3.87 8.25
N GLU A 25 18.68 -4.15 8.96
CA GLU A 25 18.96 -3.59 10.29
C GLU A 25 19.96 -2.43 10.24
N MET A 26 20.49 -2.14 9.05
CA MET A 26 21.46 -1.08 8.82
C MET A 26 20.72 0.22 8.50
N ASN A 27 21.17 1.33 9.08
CA ASN A 27 20.65 2.68 8.82
C ASN A 27 19.15 2.87 9.10
N CYS A 28 18.56 2.09 10.01
CA CYS A 28 17.14 2.18 10.31
C CYS A 28 16.78 3.39 11.19
N PHE A 29 15.76 4.10 10.76
CA PHE A 29 15.08 5.15 11.51
C PHE A 29 14.26 4.54 12.65
N SER A 30 14.22 5.26 13.77
CA SER A 30 13.33 4.96 14.88
C SER A 30 12.03 5.75 14.73
N ILE A 31 10.93 5.19 15.23
CA ILE A 31 9.61 5.84 15.20
C ILE A 31 9.31 6.50 16.55
N GLU A 32 8.62 7.64 16.52
CA GLU A 32 8.05 8.28 17.72
C GLU A 32 7.01 7.38 18.38
N ALA A 33 6.83 7.49 19.70
CA ALA A 33 5.74 6.80 20.38
C ALA A 33 4.40 7.52 20.09
N TRP A 34 3.97 7.44 18.83
CA TRP A 34 2.86 8.20 18.27
C TRP A 34 2.05 7.31 17.32
N TYR A 35 0.76 7.14 17.62
CA TYR A 35 -0.18 6.28 16.89
C TYR A 35 -1.57 6.90 16.93
N GLU A 36 -1.76 7.98 16.17
CA GLU A 36 -2.99 8.81 16.23
C GLU A 36 -3.80 8.81 14.93
N ILE A 37 -3.13 8.61 13.79
CA ILE A 37 -3.75 8.72 12.46
C ILE A 37 -3.71 7.37 11.77
N TYR A 38 -4.88 6.73 11.69
CA TYR A 38 -5.05 5.43 11.05
C TYR A 38 -6.50 5.23 10.63
N ASN A 39 -6.74 4.32 9.68
CA ASN A 39 -8.06 3.88 9.28
C ASN A 39 -8.04 2.37 9.04
N GLU A 40 -8.86 1.62 9.77
CA GLU A 40 -8.96 0.16 9.63
C GLU A 40 -9.67 -0.26 8.34
N GLU A 41 -10.60 0.54 7.82
CA GLU A 41 -11.32 0.24 6.58
C GLU A 41 -10.48 0.50 5.34
N LEU A 42 -9.60 1.52 5.40
CA LEU A 42 -8.65 1.86 4.34
C LEU A 42 -7.25 1.26 4.58
N ASP A 43 -7.10 0.45 5.63
CA ASP A 43 -5.87 -0.27 5.98
C ASP A 43 -4.59 0.58 5.95
N TYR A 44 -4.63 1.76 6.57
CA TYR A 44 -3.46 2.65 6.63
C TYR A 44 -3.19 3.17 8.04
N VAL A 45 -1.93 3.50 8.28
CA VAL A 45 -1.44 4.21 9.46
C VAL A 45 -0.37 5.22 9.04
N VAL A 46 -0.34 6.38 9.69
CA VAL A 46 0.77 7.32 9.60
C VAL A 46 1.71 7.09 10.77
N LEU A 47 3.01 6.98 10.47
CA LEU A 47 4.06 6.88 11.47
C LEU A 47 4.97 8.09 11.37
N LYS A 48 5.47 8.56 12.52
CA LYS A 48 6.35 9.72 12.60
C LYS A 48 7.78 9.27 12.90
N LEU A 49 8.72 9.60 12.01
CA LEU A 49 10.14 9.33 12.23
C LEU A 49 10.65 10.18 13.40
N LYS A 50 11.49 9.61 14.27
CA LYS A 50 12.29 10.39 15.24
C LYS A 50 13.40 11.12 14.50
N GLU A 51 13.51 12.42 14.73
CA GLU A 51 14.67 13.18 14.30
C GLU A 51 15.94 12.59 14.90
N ASN A 52 16.84 12.09 14.06
CA ASN A 52 18.09 11.48 14.48
C ASN A 52 19.29 11.92 13.62
N GLY A 53 19.13 13.01 12.87
CA GLY A 53 20.15 13.57 11.98
C GLY A 53 20.45 12.74 10.73
N GLN A 54 19.80 11.58 10.53
CA GLN A 54 19.88 10.84 9.28
C GLN A 54 19.05 11.55 8.20
N GLN A 55 19.62 11.70 7.00
CA GLN A 55 18.88 12.21 5.86
C GLN A 55 17.89 11.15 5.37
N VAL A 56 16.62 11.52 5.30
CA VAL A 56 15.60 10.73 4.60
C VAL A 56 15.91 10.80 3.09
N PRO A 57 15.81 9.68 2.33
CA PRO A 57 15.89 9.72 0.87
C PRO A 57 15.12 10.88 0.26
N MET A 58 15.68 11.51 -0.77
CA MET A 58 14.84 12.33 -1.64
C MET A 58 13.80 11.45 -2.33
N GLU A 59 12.56 11.91 -2.30
CA GLU A 59 11.40 11.14 -2.68
C GLU A 59 11.40 10.78 -4.18
N LEU A 60 10.81 9.63 -4.51
CA LEU A 60 10.39 9.25 -5.86
C LEU A 60 9.05 9.92 -6.25
N TYR A 61 8.76 11.09 -5.68
CA TYR A 61 7.42 11.67 -5.69
C TYR A 61 7.20 12.56 -6.92
N ASN A 62 6.49 12.03 -7.91
CA ASN A 62 5.99 12.79 -9.07
C ASN A 62 4.52 13.21 -8.89
N GLY A 63 4.13 13.54 -7.65
CA GLY A 63 2.75 13.89 -7.31
C GLY A 63 1.82 12.69 -7.09
N ILE A 64 0.62 13.00 -6.59
CA ILE A 64 -0.49 12.05 -6.43
C ILE A 64 -1.44 12.23 -7.61
N ALA A 65 -1.84 11.11 -8.22
CA ALA A 65 -2.79 11.09 -9.31
C ALA A 65 -3.97 10.17 -8.99
N PRO A 66 -5.13 10.38 -9.64
CA PRO A 66 -6.23 9.41 -9.60
C PRO A 66 -5.79 8.05 -10.12
N VAL A 67 -6.42 6.99 -9.60
CA VAL A 67 -6.15 5.63 -10.07
C VAL A 67 -6.54 5.45 -11.54
N PRO A 68 -5.71 4.78 -12.36
CA PRO A 68 -6.08 4.45 -13.72
C PRO A 68 -7.21 3.41 -13.73
N LEU A 69 -8.17 3.55 -14.64
CA LEU A 69 -9.29 2.60 -14.78
C LEU A 69 -8.86 1.22 -15.29
N SER A 70 -7.75 1.17 -16.02
CA SER A 70 -7.16 -0.04 -16.59
C SER A 70 -5.70 0.23 -16.96
N GLY A 71 -4.97 -0.84 -17.29
CA GLY A 71 -3.59 -0.74 -17.78
C GLY A 71 -2.56 -1.14 -16.73
N LEU A 72 -1.32 -0.71 -16.96
CA LEU A 72 -0.16 -1.08 -16.15
C LEU A 72 0.04 -0.10 -14.99
N ILE A 73 0.32 -0.66 -13.82
CA ILE A 73 0.79 0.03 -12.62
C ILE A 73 2.04 -0.68 -12.10
N HIS A 74 2.78 -0.03 -11.21
CA HIS A 74 4.01 -0.57 -10.65
C HIS A 74 3.96 -0.57 -9.13
N ILE A 75 4.30 -1.70 -8.51
CA ILE A 75 4.47 -1.80 -7.05
C ILE A 75 5.96 -1.93 -6.76
N ILE A 76 6.47 -1.05 -5.91
CA ILE A 76 7.88 -1.12 -5.47
C ILE A 76 7.88 -1.48 -3.99
N GLY A 77 8.40 -2.67 -3.68
CA GLY A 77 8.27 -3.22 -2.34
C GLY A 77 9.27 -4.33 -2.05
N HIS A 78 9.04 -4.99 -0.91
CA HIS A 78 9.89 -6.06 -0.38
C HIS A 78 9.05 -7.32 -0.13
N PRO A 79 8.53 -7.97 -1.18
CA PRO A 79 7.68 -9.15 -1.01
C PRO A 79 8.43 -10.23 -0.21
N TYR A 80 7.75 -10.85 0.74
CA TYR A 80 8.30 -11.83 1.69
C TYR A 80 9.45 -11.29 2.57
N GLY A 81 9.67 -9.97 2.59
CA GLY A 81 10.84 -9.36 3.18
C GLY A 81 12.11 -9.59 2.37
N GLU A 82 12.03 -9.96 1.10
CA GLU A 82 13.22 -10.10 0.26
C GLU A 82 13.81 -8.74 -0.13
N LYS A 83 14.86 -8.76 -0.95
CA LYS A 83 15.38 -7.55 -1.59
C LYS A 83 14.29 -6.76 -2.30
N ARG A 84 14.54 -5.46 -2.50
CA ARG A 84 13.62 -4.58 -3.21
C ARG A 84 13.30 -5.15 -4.58
N GLN A 85 12.02 -5.20 -4.92
CA GLN A 85 11.51 -5.66 -6.20
C GLN A 85 10.53 -4.63 -6.76
N THR A 86 10.37 -4.66 -8.08
CA THR A 86 9.35 -3.90 -8.79
C THR A 86 8.50 -4.87 -9.57
N ASP A 87 7.20 -4.88 -9.29
CA ASP A 87 6.22 -5.63 -10.07
C ASP A 87 5.47 -4.69 -10.99
N ALA A 88 5.35 -5.07 -12.26
CA ALA A 88 4.59 -4.35 -13.27
C ALA A 88 3.26 -5.07 -13.46
N CYS A 89 2.26 -4.68 -12.67
CA CYS A 89 0.99 -5.38 -12.53
C CYS A 89 -0.13 -4.70 -13.32
N VAL A 90 -1.13 -5.50 -13.70
CA VAL A 90 -2.26 -5.03 -14.52
C VAL A 90 -3.47 -4.76 -13.62
N VAL A 91 -4.02 -3.56 -13.73
CA VAL A 91 -5.27 -3.18 -13.06
C VAL A 91 -6.40 -4.10 -13.52
N ILE A 92 -7.19 -4.60 -12.56
CA ILE A 92 -8.45 -5.31 -12.84
C ILE A 92 -9.58 -4.26 -12.79
N PRO A 93 -10.18 -3.92 -13.94
CA PRO A 93 -11.25 -2.92 -14.00
C PRO A 93 -12.45 -3.32 -13.13
N GLN A 94 -13.13 -2.34 -12.53
CA GLN A 94 -14.23 -2.59 -11.58
C GLN A 94 -15.35 -3.48 -12.15
N ASP A 95 -15.69 -3.30 -13.43
CA ASP A 95 -16.68 -4.11 -14.14
C ASP A 95 -16.23 -5.56 -14.40
N LYS A 96 -14.94 -5.83 -14.26
CA LYS A 96 -14.31 -7.15 -14.46
C LYS A 96 -13.96 -7.89 -13.17
N GLN A 97 -13.99 -7.21 -12.02
CA GLN A 97 -13.59 -7.80 -10.74
C GLN A 97 -14.44 -9.01 -10.34
N ALA A 98 -15.78 -8.92 -10.48
CA ALA A 98 -16.68 -10.02 -10.14
C ALA A 98 -16.45 -11.25 -11.02
N GLU A 99 -16.31 -11.03 -12.33
CA GLU A 99 -16.04 -12.07 -13.34
C GLU A 99 -14.71 -12.76 -13.04
N LYS A 100 -13.62 -12.00 -12.87
CA LYS A 100 -12.29 -12.52 -12.52
C LYS A 100 -12.28 -13.36 -11.24
N CYS A 101 -12.91 -12.86 -10.17
CA CYS A 101 -13.00 -13.61 -8.92
C CYS A 101 -13.72 -14.94 -9.13
N GLN A 102 -14.85 -14.93 -9.86
CA GLN A 102 -15.61 -16.14 -10.14
C GLN A 102 -14.81 -17.15 -10.97
N GLU A 103 -14.15 -16.70 -12.04
CA GLU A 103 -13.30 -17.54 -12.89
C GLU A 103 -12.20 -18.23 -12.07
N ARG A 104 -11.52 -17.49 -11.18
CA ARG A 104 -10.45 -18.03 -10.34
C ARG A 104 -10.94 -19.00 -9.27
N ILE A 105 -12.11 -18.77 -8.69
CA ILE A 105 -12.75 -19.71 -7.76
C ILE A 105 -13.09 -21.01 -8.50
N GLN A 106 -13.71 -20.92 -9.68
CA GLN A 106 -14.09 -22.09 -10.47
C GLN A 106 -12.87 -22.88 -10.95
N ALA A 107 -11.82 -22.18 -11.41
CA ALA A 107 -10.56 -22.82 -11.77
C ALA A 107 -9.99 -23.61 -10.59
N LYS A 108 -10.02 -23.03 -9.39
CA LYS A 108 -9.58 -23.69 -8.15
C LYS A 108 -10.42 -24.92 -7.78
N GLU A 109 -11.74 -24.84 -7.93
CA GLU A 109 -12.67 -25.96 -7.68
C GLU A 109 -12.38 -27.14 -8.61
N VAL A 110 -12.10 -26.87 -9.89
CA VAL A 110 -11.71 -27.90 -10.87
C VAL A 110 -10.31 -28.46 -10.58
N GLU A 111 -9.37 -27.60 -10.19
CA GLU A 111 -7.99 -27.94 -9.88
C GLU A 111 -7.84 -28.78 -8.59
N SER A 112 -8.80 -28.71 -7.67
CA SER A 112 -8.70 -29.30 -6.33
C SER A 112 -10.06 -29.70 -5.72
N PRO A 113 -10.84 -30.58 -6.36
CA PRO A 113 -12.24 -30.86 -5.97
C PRO A 113 -12.37 -31.56 -4.60
N GLU A 114 -11.28 -32.13 -4.09
CA GLU A 114 -11.24 -32.83 -2.79
C GLU A 114 -11.00 -31.89 -1.60
N TYR A 115 -10.70 -30.61 -1.85
CA TYR A 115 -10.31 -29.64 -0.82
C TYR A 115 -11.46 -28.70 -0.46
N VAL A 116 -11.51 -28.28 0.81
CA VAL A 116 -12.42 -27.22 1.27
C VAL A 116 -11.85 -25.86 0.88
N HIS A 117 -12.56 -25.12 0.03
CA HIS A 117 -12.13 -23.79 -0.38
C HIS A 117 -12.51 -22.72 0.65
N MET A 118 -11.51 -21.98 1.14
CA MET A 118 -11.70 -20.93 2.15
C MET A 118 -12.48 -19.71 1.65
N TYR A 119 -12.40 -19.43 0.35
CA TYR A 119 -13.03 -18.26 -0.25
C TYR A 119 -14.22 -18.67 -1.09
N THR A 120 -15.31 -17.92 -0.93
CA THR A 120 -16.52 -18.03 -1.75
C THR A 120 -16.79 -16.68 -2.39
N GLN A 121 -17.71 -16.61 -3.35
CA GLN A 121 -18.10 -15.32 -3.95
C GLN A 121 -18.46 -14.24 -2.90
N ARG A 122 -18.97 -14.63 -1.72
CA ARG A 122 -19.29 -13.71 -0.62
C ARG A 122 -18.05 -13.05 -0.01
N SER A 123 -16.89 -13.69 -0.06
CA SER A 123 -15.64 -13.18 0.49
C SER A 123 -15.22 -11.85 -0.15
N PHE A 124 -15.62 -11.61 -1.40
CA PHE A 124 -15.19 -10.45 -2.20
C PHE A 124 -16.19 -9.29 -2.22
N GLN A 125 -17.33 -9.42 -1.55
CA GLN A 125 -18.42 -8.42 -1.59
C GLN A 125 -18.00 -7.05 -1.04
N LYS A 126 -16.98 -6.99 -0.17
CA LYS A 126 -16.44 -5.73 0.36
C LYS A 126 -15.40 -5.07 -0.54
N ILE A 127 -14.88 -5.79 -1.53
CA ILE A 127 -13.78 -5.32 -2.39
C ILE A 127 -14.30 -4.99 -3.79
N VAL A 128 -15.03 -5.91 -4.39
CA VAL A 128 -15.51 -5.81 -5.79
C VAL A 128 -16.36 -4.56 -6.10
N PRO A 129 -17.17 -4.02 -5.18
CA PRO A 129 -17.89 -2.77 -5.40
C PRO A 129 -17.21 -1.54 -4.78
N ASN A 130 -16.05 -1.69 -4.13
CA ASN A 130 -15.49 -0.64 -3.28
C ASN A 130 -14.69 0.38 -4.10
N PRO A 131 -15.17 1.64 -4.23
CA PRO A 131 -14.48 2.67 -4.99
C PRO A 131 -13.20 3.18 -4.30
N TYR A 132 -12.98 2.80 -3.03
CA TYR A 132 -11.83 3.26 -2.26
C TYR A 132 -10.58 2.41 -2.44
N VAL A 133 -10.68 1.30 -3.17
CA VAL A 133 -9.57 0.40 -3.46
C VAL A 133 -9.41 0.22 -4.96
N ILE A 134 -8.17 0.06 -5.39
CA ILE A 134 -7.80 -0.44 -6.72
C ILE A 134 -7.46 -1.92 -6.61
N THR A 135 -7.82 -2.71 -7.62
CA THR A 135 -7.48 -4.14 -7.68
C THR A 135 -6.61 -4.44 -8.89
N TYR A 136 -5.76 -5.45 -8.78
CA TYR A 136 -4.76 -5.76 -9.80
C TYR A 136 -4.25 -7.19 -9.70
N ASP A 137 -3.55 -7.63 -10.74
CA ASP A 137 -2.82 -8.89 -10.79
C ASP A 137 -1.33 -8.65 -10.51
N THR A 138 -0.91 -8.95 -9.28
CA THR A 138 0.48 -8.82 -8.82
C THR A 138 1.01 -10.17 -8.33
N GLU A 139 2.32 -10.30 -8.20
CA GLU A 139 2.97 -11.42 -7.50
C GLU A 139 3.32 -11.08 -6.03
N PHE A 140 3.05 -9.85 -5.58
CA PHE A 140 3.41 -9.36 -4.25
C PHE A 140 2.37 -9.75 -3.19
N PHE A 141 2.15 -11.06 -3.01
CA PHE A 141 1.08 -11.57 -2.14
C PHE A 141 1.31 -11.34 -0.63
N PHE A 142 2.56 -11.34 -0.19
CA PHE A 142 2.93 -11.20 1.22
C PHE A 142 4.16 -10.34 1.39
N GLY A 143 4.28 -9.66 2.54
CA GLY A 143 5.47 -8.89 2.93
C GLY A 143 5.64 -7.54 2.23
N ALA A 144 4.82 -7.24 1.22
CA ALA A 144 4.85 -5.97 0.51
C ALA A 144 3.77 -4.97 0.97
N SER A 145 2.89 -5.31 1.92
CA SER A 145 1.84 -4.41 2.42
C SER A 145 2.43 -3.06 2.88
N GLY A 146 1.77 -1.97 2.51
CA GLY A 146 2.26 -0.60 2.70
C GLY A 146 3.12 -0.07 1.55
N SER A 147 3.47 -0.89 0.55
CA SER A 147 4.29 -0.46 -0.58
C SER A 147 3.55 0.53 -1.49
N PRO A 148 4.24 1.53 -2.04
CA PRO A 148 3.65 2.48 -2.98
C PRO A 148 3.26 1.81 -4.30
N VAL A 149 2.14 2.26 -4.87
CA VAL A 149 1.66 1.87 -6.20
C VAL A 149 1.71 3.09 -7.12
N PHE A 150 2.42 2.97 -8.23
CA PHE A 150 2.62 4.04 -9.21
C PHE A 150 1.89 3.76 -10.52
N ASP A 151 1.41 4.81 -11.17
CA ASP A 151 0.97 4.71 -12.56
C ASP A 151 2.17 4.66 -13.53
N SER A 152 1.87 4.52 -14.83
CA SER A 152 2.89 4.52 -15.90
C SER A 152 3.67 5.84 -16.04
N LYS A 153 3.26 6.92 -15.37
CA LYS A 153 3.93 8.23 -15.37
C LYS A 153 4.76 8.44 -14.09
N GLY A 154 4.78 7.46 -13.19
CA GLY A 154 5.46 7.56 -11.89
C GLY A 154 4.71 8.36 -10.84
N SER A 155 3.42 8.69 -11.07
CA SER A 155 2.59 9.33 -10.04
C SER A 155 2.08 8.29 -9.06
N LEU A 156 2.06 8.63 -7.77
CA LEU A 156 1.56 7.74 -6.71
C LEU A 156 0.03 7.70 -6.76
N VAL A 157 -0.55 6.51 -6.88
CA VAL A 157 -2.01 6.34 -7.05
C VAL A 157 -2.67 5.53 -5.94
N ALA A 158 -1.92 4.61 -5.31
CA ALA A 158 -2.43 3.79 -4.23
C ALA A 158 -1.31 3.30 -3.30
N MET A 159 -1.71 2.66 -2.20
CA MET A 159 -0.86 1.89 -1.31
C MET A 159 -1.28 0.42 -1.39
N HIS A 160 -0.35 -0.48 -1.71
CA HIS A 160 -0.63 -1.92 -1.72
C HIS A 160 -0.97 -2.39 -0.32
N ALA A 161 -2.07 -3.14 -0.17
CA ALA A 161 -2.60 -3.52 1.14
C ALA A 161 -2.55 -5.03 1.32
N ALA A 162 -3.48 -5.76 0.70
CA ALA A 162 -3.67 -7.18 0.91
C ALA A 162 -4.36 -7.83 -0.29
N GLY A 163 -4.62 -9.12 -0.16
CA GLY A 163 -5.43 -9.87 -1.10
C GLY A 163 -5.85 -11.23 -0.58
N PHE A 164 -6.41 -12.03 -1.48
CA PHE A 164 -6.96 -13.35 -1.18
C PHE A 164 -6.05 -14.44 -1.72
N ALA A 165 -4.85 -14.49 -1.15
CA ALA A 165 -3.86 -15.50 -1.46
C ALA A 165 -4.27 -16.90 -0.98
N TYR A 166 -3.86 -17.92 -1.73
CA TYR A 166 -4.03 -19.33 -1.42
C TYR A 166 -2.87 -20.15 -1.97
N GLU A 167 -2.61 -21.30 -1.35
CA GLU A 167 -1.60 -22.25 -1.82
C GLU A 167 -2.23 -23.28 -2.75
N TYR A 168 -1.56 -23.59 -3.85
CA TYR A 168 -1.91 -24.66 -4.77
C TYR A 168 -0.64 -25.30 -5.33
N GLN A 169 -0.51 -26.62 -5.22
CA GLN A 169 0.68 -27.37 -5.69
C GLN A 169 2.02 -26.77 -5.21
N ASN A 170 2.08 -26.32 -3.95
CA ASN A 170 3.22 -25.63 -3.33
C ASN A 170 3.58 -24.26 -3.95
N GLU A 171 2.69 -23.69 -4.76
CA GLU A 171 2.78 -22.32 -5.27
C GLU A 171 1.74 -21.43 -4.60
N ILE A 172 2.13 -20.19 -4.27
CA ILE A 172 1.19 -19.18 -3.80
C ILE A 172 0.55 -18.53 -5.01
N ARG A 173 -0.78 -18.48 -5.01
CA ARG A 173 -1.62 -17.80 -6.01
C ARG A 173 -2.55 -16.83 -5.30
N SER A 174 -3.17 -15.92 -6.03
CA SER A 174 -4.20 -15.03 -5.48
C SER A 174 -5.46 -14.98 -6.33
N ILE A 175 -6.61 -14.91 -5.65
CA ILE A 175 -7.88 -14.64 -6.32
C ILE A 175 -7.94 -13.19 -6.79
N ILE A 176 -7.58 -12.25 -5.92
CA ILE A 176 -7.55 -10.82 -6.20
C ILE A 176 -6.70 -10.11 -5.15
N GLU A 177 -5.86 -9.19 -5.60
CA GLU A 177 -5.04 -8.31 -4.77
C GLU A 177 -5.56 -6.88 -4.88
N PHE A 178 -5.39 -6.09 -3.83
CA PHE A 178 -5.90 -4.74 -3.77
C PHE A 178 -5.03 -3.79 -2.96
N GLY A 179 -5.20 -2.50 -3.24
CA GLY A 179 -4.59 -1.41 -2.49
C GLY A 179 -5.56 -0.27 -2.28
N SER A 180 -5.45 0.42 -1.15
CA SER A 180 -6.24 1.62 -0.86
C SER A 180 -5.75 2.78 -1.73
N THR A 181 -6.68 3.49 -2.37
CA THR A 181 -6.30 4.61 -3.23
C THR A 181 -5.75 5.76 -2.39
N MET A 182 -4.75 6.47 -2.94
CA MET A 182 -4.22 7.65 -2.26
C MET A 182 -5.28 8.74 -2.12
N GLU A 183 -6.19 8.89 -3.09
CA GLU A 183 -7.30 9.83 -3.01
C GLU A 183 -8.19 9.55 -1.78
N SER A 184 -8.55 8.29 -1.54
CA SER A 184 -9.34 7.90 -0.37
C SER A 184 -8.61 8.15 0.94
N ILE A 185 -7.33 7.78 1.02
CA ILE A 185 -6.51 7.99 2.22
C ILE A 185 -6.41 9.49 2.54
N LEU A 186 -6.07 10.33 1.55
CA LEU A 186 -5.95 11.77 1.76
C LEU A 186 -7.29 12.42 2.10
N TYR A 187 -8.38 12.00 1.44
CA TYR A 187 -9.72 12.50 1.74
C TYR A 187 -10.12 12.17 3.18
N ASP A 188 -9.85 10.95 3.62
CA ASP A 188 -10.11 10.51 4.98
C ASP A 188 -9.27 11.29 6.01
N MET A 189 -7.98 11.50 5.74
CA MET A 189 -7.12 12.36 6.57
C MET A 189 -7.65 13.79 6.67
N LYS A 190 -8.04 14.38 5.54
CA LYS A 190 -8.59 15.74 5.47
C LYS A 190 -9.89 15.88 6.27
N LEU A 191 -10.72 14.85 6.28
CA LEU A 191 -11.99 14.88 7.01
C LEU A 191 -11.82 14.61 8.51
N ARG A 192 -11.12 13.54 8.88
CA ARG A 192 -11.03 13.08 10.28
C ARG A 192 -9.92 13.76 11.08
N TYR A 193 -8.86 14.22 10.41
CA TYR A 193 -7.66 14.79 11.02
C TYR A 193 -7.30 16.15 10.43
N LYS A 194 -8.32 16.96 10.12
CA LYS A 194 -8.19 18.23 9.41
C LYS A 194 -7.05 19.15 9.91
N PRO A 195 -6.90 19.44 11.23
CA PRO A 195 -5.84 20.33 11.69
C PRO A 195 -4.44 19.82 11.33
N TRP A 196 -4.21 18.51 11.53
CA TRP A 196 -2.94 17.87 11.18
C TRP A 196 -2.74 17.81 9.66
N TYR A 197 -3.79 17.53 8.91
CA TYR A 197 -3.73 17.52 7.45
C TYR A 197 -3.35 18.88 6.88
N GLU A 198 -3.93 19.97 7.41
CA GLU A 198 -3.59 21.34 6.99
C GLU A 198 -2.15 21.70 7.38
N GLU A 199 -1.69 21.32 8.57
CA GLU A 199 -0.31 21.50 9.01
C GLU A 199 0.70 20.80 8.09
N VAL A 200 0.45 19.55 7.70
CA VAL A 200 1.40 18.73 6.93
C VAL A 200 1.30 18.94 5.42
N PHE A 201 0.10 19.12 4.85
CA PHE A 201 -0.08 19.14 3.39
C PHE A 201 -0.34 20.54 2.82
N VAL A 202 -0.81 21.50 3.62
CA VAL A 202 -1.10 22.87 3.15
C VAL A 202 0.06 23.81 3.46
N SER A 203 0.68 23.70 4.64
CA SER A 203 1.83 24.56 4.98
C SER A 203 3.02 24.40 4.02
N TYR A 204 3.20 23.22 3.40
CA TYR A 204 4.26 22.97 2.43
C TYR A 204 4.00 23.57 1.03
N ARG A 205 2.74 23.82 0.63
CA ARG A 205 2.45 24.47 -0.66
C ARG A 205 2.81 25.96 -0.66
N ASP A 206 2.83 26.59 0.52
CA ASP A 206 3.30 27.97 0.66
C ASP A 206 4.83 28.08 0.70
N VAL A 207 5.55 26.97 1.00
CA VAL A 207 7.02 26.93 1.01
C VAL A 207 7.59 26.64 -0.39
N GLU A 208 6.94 25.81 -1.21
CA GLU A 208 7.37 25.58 -2.60
C GLU A 208 7.13 26.79 -3.53
N MET A 209 6.30 27.77 -3.14
CA MET A 209 6.15 29.04 -3.87
C MET A 209 7.17 30.12 -3.46
N MET A 210 8.12 29.83 -2.56
CA MET A 210 9.21 30.73 -2.20
C MET A 210 10.55 30.24 -2.77
N SER A 211 10.73 30.33 -4.10
CA SER A 211 11.96 30.79 -4.79
C SER A 211 11.97 30.38 -6.26
N ALA A 212 12.07 31.36 -7.18
CA ALA A 212 13.26 31.54 -8.01
C ALA A 212 13.48 33.00 -8.50
N GLU A 213 12.82 34.00 -7.92
CA GLU A 213 12.98 35.42 -8.33
C GLU A 213 13.46 36.38 -7.21
N ASP A 214 13.71 35.88 -5.99
CA ASP A 214 14.11 36.73 -4.84
C ASP A 214 15.59 36.56 -4.40
N LEU A 215 16.50 36.24 -5.32
CA LEU A 215 17.96 36.30 -5.10
C LEU A 215 18.68 37.10 -6.20
#